data_AF-A0A645JBS5-F1
#
_entry.id   AF-A0A645JBS5-F1
#
_cell.length_a   1.000
_cell.length_b   1.000
_cell.length_c   1.000
_cell.angle_alpha   90.00
_cell.angle_beta   90.00
_cell.angle_gamma   90.00
#
_symmetry.space_group_name_H-M   'P 1'
#
loop_
_entity.id
_entity.type
_entity.pdbx_description
1 polymer ?
#
loop_
_entity_poly.entity_id
_entity_poly.type
_entity_poly.pdbx_seq_one_letter_code
_entity_poly.pdbx_strand_id
1 'polypeptide(L)'
;MKMALRSMSPQVIAVDEIGTKFDADAIWEMTCCGVNVFCTAHGETIESLIKRNELNELFNKKVFERFIFLQNKEGITGEIKSVLNDKLENIWKEDG
;
A
#
# COMPACT_ATOMS: atom_id res chain seq x y z
N MET A 1 -2.66 2.36 17.17
CA MET A 1 -1.49 3.14 16.69
C MET A 1 -1.52 4.65 17.03
N LYS A 2 -2.58 5.18 17.67
CA LYS A 2 -2.74 6.64 17.93
C LYS A 2 -1.67 7.27 18.84
N MET A 3 -1.15 6.54 19.82
CA MET A 3 -0.18 7.11 20.77
C MET A 3 1.16 7.44 20.10
N ALA A 4 1.68 6.55 19.25
CA ALA A 4 2.93 6.80 18.51
C ALA A 4 2.79 8.01 17.58
N LEU A 5 1.65 8.12 16.88
CA LEU A 5 1.35 9.23 15.99
C LEU A 5 1.41 10.60 16.69
N ARG A 6 0.88 10.68 17.92
CA ARG A 6 0.82 11.93 18.69
C ARG A 6 2.10 12.25 19.45
N SER A 7 2.81 11.24 19.92
CA SER A 7 3.98 11.43 20.79
C SER A 7 5.29 11.53 20.02
N MET A 8 5.39 10.91 18.84
CA MET A 8 6.64 10.85 18.06
C MET A 8 6.65 11.80 16.87
N SER A 9 5.49 12.38 16.51
CA SER A 9 5.31 13.23 15.32
C SER A 9 6.03 12.68 14.07
N PRO A 10 5.76 11.41 13.69
CA PRO A 10 6.50 10.79 12.60
C PRO A 10 6.13 11.40 11.25
N GLN A 11 7.10 11.51 10.36
CA GLN A 11 6.85 11.90 8.96
C GLN A 11 6.46 10.71 8.08
N VAL A 12 6.92 9.51 8.44
CA VAL A 12 6.69 8.26 7.71
C VAL A 12 6.42 7.14 8.70
N ILE A 13 5.45 6.28 8.39
CA ILE A 13 5.20 5.02 9.09
C ILE A 13 5.25 3.88 8.06
N ALA A 14 6.06 2.87 8.35
CA ALA A 14 6.06 1.61 7.62
C ALA A 14 5.29 0.56 8.43
N VAL A 15 4.31 -0.08 7.79
CA VAL A 15 3.53 -1.18 8.32
C VAL A 15 3.92 -2.44 7.54
N ASP A 16 4.02 -3.58 8.22
CA ASP A 16 4.38 -4.83 7.55
C ASP A 16 3.28 -5.24 6.56
N GLU A 17 2.09 -5.62 7.04
CA GLU A 17 0.96 -6.03 6.18
C GLU A 17 -0.37 -5.40 6.62
N ILE A 18 -1.26 -5.11 5.66
CA ILE A 18 -2.68 -4.83 5.91
C ILE A 18 -3.48 -6.15 5.95
N GLY A 19 -3.81 -6.60 7.16
CA GLY A 19 -4.56 -7.83 7.37
C GLY A 19 -6.04 -7.62 7.71
N THR A 20 -6.36 -6.54 8.42
CA THR A 20 -7.67 -6.35 9.05
C THR A 20 -8.27 -4.97 8.79
N LYS A 21 -9.56 -4.83 9.07
CA LYS A 21 -10.24 -3.53 9.01
C LYS A 21 -9.63 -2.52 9.99
N PHE A 22 -9.16 -2.99 11.14
CA PHE A 22 -8.50 -2.12 12.12
C PHE A 22 -7.19 -1.52 11.56
N ASP A 23 -6.44 -2.30 10.79
CA ASP A 23 -5.22 -1.81 10.13
C ASP A 23 -5.56 -0.75 9.09
N ALA A 24 -6.60 -0.99 8.28
CA ALA A 24 -7.09 -0.02 7.31
C ALA A 24 -7.55 1.29 7.98
N ASP A 25 -8.35 1.21 9.04
CA ASP A 25 -8.80 2.39 9.79
C ASP A 25 -7.60 3.17 10.38
N ALA A 26 -6.58 2.46 10.87
CA ALA A 26 -5.38 3.08 11.41
C ALA A 26 -4.56 3.80 10.32
N ILE A 27 -4.40 3.18 9.15
CA ILE A 27 -3.71 3.78 7.99
C ILE A 27 -4.45 5.04 7.53
N TRP A 28 -5.77 5.00 7.46
CA TRP A 28 -6.59 6.16 7.15
C TRP A 28 -6.36 7.32 8.13
N GLU A 29 -6.36 7.04 9.44
CA GLU A 29 -6.11 8.04 10.48
C GLU A 29 -4.70 8.67 10.37
N MET A 30 -3.67 7.86 10.10
CA MET A 30 -2.30 8.34 9.88
C MET A 30 -2.21 9.29 8.70
N THR A 31 -2.84 8.91 7.58
CA THR A 31 -2.88 9.71 6.36
C THR A 31 -3.56 11.06 6.60
N CYS A 32 -4.67 11.08 7.35
CA CYS A 32 -5.36 12.31 7.73
C CYS A 32 -4.52 13.23 8.63
N CYS A 33 -3.55 12.68 9.35
CA CYS A 33 -2.61 13.44 10.17
C CYS A 33 -1.39 13.95 9.39
N GLY A 34 -1.37 13.79 8.06
CA GLY A 34 -0.27 14.22 7.20
C GLY A 34 0.97 13.33 7.27
N VAL A 35 0.82 12.09 7.73
CA VAL A 35 1.91 11.12 7.81
C VAL A 35 1.89 10.23 6.57
N ASN A 36 3.04 10.07 5.92
CA ASN A 36 3.18 9.18 4.77
C ASN A 36 3.23 7.72 5.25
N VAL A 37 2.50 6.84 4.57
CA VAL A 37 2.41 5.43 4.95
C VAL A 37 2.98 4.53 3.86
N PHE A 38 3.80 3.57 4.26
CA PHE A 38 4.22 2.44 3.43
C PHE A 38 3.69 1.15 4.06
N CYS A 39 3.15 0.25 3.25
CA CYS A 39 2.62 -1.02 3.73
C CYS A 39 2.66 -2.08 2.64
N THR A 40 2.71 -3.35 3.03
CA THR A 40 2.50 -4.46 2.10
C THR A 40 1.09 -5.02 2.21
N ALA A 41 0.65 -5.72 1.17
CA ALA A 41 -0.59 -6.48 1.18
C ALA A 41 -0.43 -7.69 0.26
N HIS A 42 -0.91 -8.86 0.69
CA HIS A 42 -0.95 -10.02 -0.18
C HIS A 42 -2.03 -9.89 -1.27
N GLY A 43 -1.59 -9.96 -2.53
CA GLY A 43 -2.44 -10.02 -3.73
C GLY A 43 -1.64 -10.06 -5.03
N GLU A 44 -2.16 -10.75 -6.04
CA GLU A 44 -1.47 -10.93 -7.33
C GLU A 44 -1.78 -9.82 -8.35
N THR A 45 -2.95 -9.18 -8.20
CA THR A 45 -3.43 -8.10 -9.06
C THR A 45 -4.20 -7.04 -8.27
N ILE A 46 -4.31 -5.84 -8.84
CA ILE A 46 -5.05 -4.74 -8.22
C ILE A 46 -6.53 -5.05 -8.04
N GLU A 47 -7.15 -5.76 -8.99
CA GLU A 47 -8.54 -6.17 -8.92
C GLU A 47 -8.80 -7.15 -7.77
N SER A 48 -7.82 -8.01 -7.46
CA SER A 48 -7.90 -8.93 -6.33
C SER A 48 -7.85 -8.18 -5.00
N LEU A 49 -7.00 -7.14 -4.89
CA LEU A 49 -6.87 -6.30 -3.71
C LEU A 49 -8.14 -5.46 -3.49
N ILE A 50 -8.70 -4.85 -4.54
CA ILE A 50 -9.92 -4.03 -4.45
C ILE A 50 -11.12 -4.83 -3.95
N LYS A 51 -11.18 -6.15 -4.20
CA LYS A 51 -12.27 -7.00 -3.70
C LYS A 51 -12.18 -7.30 -2.20
N ARG A 52 -11.02 -7.09 -1.57
CA ARG A 52 -10.87 -7.27 -0.12
C ARG A 52 -11.52 -6.10 0.61
N ASN A 53 -12.45 -6.41 1.52
CA ASN A 53 -13.28 -5.40 2.18
C ASN A 53 -12.46 -4.33 2.91
N GLU A 54 -11.35 -4.74 3.54
CA GLU A 54 -10.46 -3.87 4.31
C GLU A 54 -9.69 -2.89 3.39
N LEU A 55 -9.30 -3.34 2.20
CA LEU A 55 -8.53 -2.53 1.26
C LEU A 55 -9.42 -1.67 0.37
N ASN A 56 -10.62 -2.16 0.03
CA ASN A 56 -11.59 -1.44 -0.81
C ASN A 56 -11.85 -0.02 -0.28
N GLU A 57 -11.99 0.11 1.03
CA GLU A 57 -12.20 1.42 1.67
C GLU A 57 -11.00 2.36 1.45
N LEU A 58 -9.77 1.87 1.58
CA LEU A 58 -8.55 2.66 1.35
C LEU A 58 -8.41 3.08 -0.12
N PHE A 59 -8.78 2.20 -1.06
CA PHE A 59 -8.82 2.53 -2.49
C PHE A 59 -9.84 3.61 -2.79
N ASN A 60 -11.07 3.50 -2.28
CA ASN A 60 -12.13 4.49 -2.49
C ASN A 60 -11.76 5.87 -1.93
N LYS A 61 -11.05 5.89 -0.79
CA LYS A 61 -10.52 7.11 -0.18
C LYS A 61 -9.26 7.65 -0.86
N LYS A 62 -8.71 6.94 -1.86
CA LYS A 62 -7.48 7.28 -2.58
C LYS A 62 -6.30 7.52 -1.64
N VAL A 63 -6.14 6.66 -0.64
CA VAL A 63 -5.07 6.78 0.36
C VAL A 63 -3.69 6.55 -0.27
N PHE A 64 -3.59 5.60 -1.20
CA PHE A 64 -2.33 5.23 -1.82
C PHE A 64 -2.18 5.87 -3.20
N GLU A 65 -1.03 6.49 -3.43
CA GLU A 65 -0.68 7.12 -4.71
C GLU A 65 0.20 6.23 -5.60
N ARG A 66 0.77 5.17 -5.02
CA ARG A 66 1.71 4.26 -5.68
C ARG A 66 1.46 2.82 -5.23
N PHE A 67 1.49 1.91 -6.20
CA PHE A 67 1.36 0.48 -5.96
C PHE A 67 2.51 -0.24 -6.66
N ILE A 68 3.25 -1.07 -5.93
CA ILE A 68 4.37 -1.83 -6.47
C ILE A 68 4.00 -3.30 -6.39
N PHE A 69 3.87 -3.95 -7.54
CA PHE A 69 3.65 -5.38 -7.60
C PHE A 69 4.99 -6.07 -7.78
N LEU A 70 5.26 -7.04 -6.92
CA LEU A 70 6.44 -7.89 -7.00
C LEU A 70 6.06 -9.26 -7.53
N GLN A 71 6.99 -9.89 -8.24
CA GLN A 71 6.85 -11.26 -8.71
C GLN A 71 8.13 -12.05 -8.45
N ASN A 72 7.99 -13.37 -8.48
CA ASN A 72 9.12 -14.29 -8.51
C ASN A 72 9.17 -14.90 -9.91
N LYS A 73 10.29 -14.70 -10.61
CA LYS A 73 10.59 -15.30 -11.91
C LYS A 73 11.72 -16.31 -11.72
N GLU A 74 11.89 -17.27 -12.62
CA GLU A 74 12.87 -18.35 -12.47
C GLU A 74 14.25 -17.85 -11.95
N GLY A 75 14.59 -18.23 -10.72
CA GLY A 75 15.85 -17.86 -10.06
C GLY A 75 15.94 -16.44 -9.48
N ILE A 76 14.91 -15.60 -9.62
CA ILE A 76 14.89 -14.21 -9.14
C ILE A 76 13.66 -13.98 -8.24
N THR A 77 13.91 -13.59 -6.99
CA THR A 77 12.87 -13.26 -6.00
C THR A 77 12.72 -11.75 -5.87
N GLY A 78 11.48 -11.27 -5.86
CA GLY A 78 11.17 -9.85 -5.60
C GLY A 78 11.41 -8.93 -6.80
N GLU A 79 11.32 -9.44 -8.03
CA GLU A 79 11.38 -8.63 -9.25
C GLU A 79 10.16 -7.68 -9.31
N ILE A 80 10.38 -6.44 -9.71
CA ILE A 80 9.28 -5.48 -9.92
C ILE A 80 8.52 -5.89 -11.17
N LYS A 81 7.28 -6.37 -10.99
CA LYS A 81 6.35 -6.68 -12.07
C LYS A 81 5.74 -5.42 -12.67
N SER A 82 5.33 -4.49 -11.82
CA SER A 82 4.73 -3.22 -12.24
C SER A 82 4.76 -2.19 -11.13
N VAL A 83 4.72 -0.91 -11.53
CA VAL A 83 4.50 0.22 -10.64
C VAL A 83 3.30 0.99 -11.16
N LEU A 84 2.22 1.04 -10.39
CA LEU A 84 1.00 1.76 -10.75
C LEU A 84 0.94 3.12 -10.06
N ASN A 85 0.37 4.12 -10.75
CA ASN A 85 0.02 5.41 -10.15
C ASN A 85 -1.35 5.35 -9.42
N ASP A 86 -1.82 6.50 -8.95
CA ASP A 86 -3.12 6.69 -8.27
C ASP A 86 -4.33 6.41 -9.18
N LYS A 87 -4.12 6.41 -10.49
CA LYS A 87 -5.11 6.04 -11.52
C LYS A 87 -5.02 4.57 -11.94
N LEU A 88 -4.17 3.79 -11.28
CA LEU A 88 -3.90 2.38 -11.57
C LEU A 88 -3.26 2.16 -12.95
N GLU A 89 -2.62 3.18 -13.52
CA GLU A 89 -1.88 3.10 -14.78
C GLU A 89 -0.44 2.66 -14.49
N ASN A 90 0.05 1.66 -15.24
CA ASN A 90 1.43 1.22 -15.11
C ASN A 90 2.39 2.28 -15.66
N ILE A 91 3.28 2.76 -14.80
CA ILE A 91 4.33 3.73 -15.10
C ILE A 91 5.72 3.10 -15.11
N TRP A 92 5.84 1.82 -14.78
CA TRP A 92 7.09 1.07 -14.88
C TRP A 92 7.33 0.62 -16.31
N LYS A 93 8.52 0.95 -16.83
CA LYS A 93 9.07 0.38 -18.05
C LYS A 93 10.26 -0.46 -17.64
N GLU A 94 10.22 -1.75 -17.97
CA GLU A 94 11.39 -2.60 -17.85
C GLU A 94 12.38 -2.10 -18.92
N ASP A 95 13.46 -1.45 -18.48
CA ASP A 95 14.60 -1.21 -19.36
C ASP A 95 15.17 -2.61 -19.69
N GLY A 96 15.08 -2.99 -20.98
CA GLY A 96 15.36 -4.34 -21.46
C GLY A 96 16.80 -4.80 -21.33
#